data_AF-E9URC7-F1
#
_entry.id   AF-E9URC7-F1
#
_cell.length_a   1.000
_cell.length_b   1.000
_cell.length_c   1.000
_cell.angle_alpha   90.00
_cell.angle_beta   90.00
_cell.angle_gamma   90.00
#
_symmetry.space_group_name_H-M   'P 1'
#
loop_
_entity.id
_entity.type
_entity.pdbx_description
1 polymer ?
#
loop_
_entity_poly.entity_id
_entity_poly.type
_entity_poly.pdbx_seq_one_letter_code
_entity_poly.pdbx_strand_id
1 'polypeptide(L)'
;TATALGADAVKIFPARAVGPRYFSDLRGPFPEVALIPSGGVDDDNAAEFLRAGAIAVTAGTSVVKPADVDEARWEQITTNAARFRAALR
;
A
#
# COMPACT_ATOMS: atom_id res chain seq x y z
N THR A 1 -16.90 6.24 14.69
CA THR A 1 -15.65 5.79 14.05
C THR A 1 -15.76 6.04 12.55
N ALA A 2 -14.65 5.97 11.79
CA ALA A 2 -14.71 6.12 10.34
C ALA A 2 -15.74 5.17 9.69
N THR A 3 -15.80 3.92 10.16
CA THR A 3 -16.78 2.92 9.71
C THR A 3 -18.23 3.27 10.09
N ALA A 4 -18.48 3.81 11.28
CA ALA A 4 -19.82 4.27 11.66
C ALA A 4 -20.31 5.47 10.82
N LEU A 5 -19.39 6.19 10.17
CA LEU A 5 -19.70 7.26 9.23
C LEU A 5 -19.77 6.76 7.78
N GLY A 6 -19.72 5.45 7.54
CA GLY A 6 -19.88 4.84 6.22
C GLY A 6 -18.61 4.74 5.39
N ALA A 7 -17.41 4.78 5.99
CA ALA A 7 -16.18 4.55 5.25
C ALA A 7 -16.04 3.07 4.83
N ASP A 8 -15.88 2.81 3.54
CA ASP A 8 -15.69 1.45 2.99
C ASP A 8 -14.33 0.84 3.33
N ALA A 9 -13.30 1.69 3.53
CA ALA A 9 -11.96 1.27 3.89
C ALA A 9 -11.24 2.33 4.72
N VAL A 10 -10.26 1.89 5.51
CA VAL A 10 -9.42 2.75 6.35
C VAL A 10 -7.96 2.64 5.89
N LYS A 11 -7.38 3.79 5.53
CA LYS A 11 -5.95 3.90 5.20
C LYS A 11 -5.11 3.97 6.47
N ILE A 12 -4.09 3.13 6.55
CA ILE A 12 -3.07 3.19 7.60
C ILE A 12 -1.83 3.87 7.03
N PHE A 13 -1.46 5.01 7.63
CA PHE A 13 -0.32 5.81 7.21
C PHE A 13 0.45 6.36 8.44
N PRO A 14 1.79 6.31 8.44
CA PRO A 14 2.66 5.71 7.43
C PRO A 14 2.87 4.20 7.69
N ALA A 15 2.65 3.36 6.68
CA ALA A 15 2.78 1.90 6.76
C ALA A 15 4.18 1.42 7.16
N ARG A 16 5.24 2.12 6.73
CA ARG A 16 6.64 1.80 7.13
C ARG A 16 6.90 1.83 8.63
N ALA A 17 6.08 2.55 9.41
CA ALA A 17 6.28 2.65 10.85
C ALA A 17 5.72 1.43 11.61
N VAL A 18 4.80 0.67 10.99
CA VAL A 18 4.04 -0.40 11.65
C VAL A 18 4.23 -1.77 10.99
N GLY A 19 4.49 -1.80 9.68
CA GLY A 19 4.73 -3.01 8.90
C GLY A 19 3.49 -3.91 8.72
N PRO A 20 3.63 -5.01 7.97
CA PRO A 20 2.53 -5.92 7.66
C PRO A 20 1.89 -6.57 8.90
N ARG A 21 2.67 -6.93 9.91
CA ARG A 21 2.17 -7.59 11.13
C ARG A 21 1.07 -6.77 11.83
N TYR A 22 1.16 -5.44 11.79
CA TYR A 22 0.15 -4.58 12.39
C TYR A 22 -1.24 -4.75 11.74
N PHE A 23 -1.28 -5.08 10.44
CA PHE A 23 -2.55 -5.35 9.74
C PHE A 23 -3.20 -6.63 10.23
N SER A 24 -2.42 -7.69 10.46
CA SER A 24 -2.94 -8.91 11.08
C SER A 24 -3.39 -8.67 12.52
N ASP A 25 -2.66 -7.85 13.28
CA ASP A 25 -3.02 -7.53 14.67
C ASP A 25 -4.34 -6.72 14.75
N LEU A 26 -4.57 -5.79 13.82
CA LEU A 26 -5.80 -4.99 13.75
C LEU A 26 -7.06 -5.82 13.50
N ARG A 27 -6.95 -7.02 12.92
CA ARG A 27 -8.11 -7.90 12.73
C ARG A 27 -8.71 -8.43 14.03
N GLY A 28 -7.95 -8.45 15.13
CA GLY A 28 -8.48 -8.80 16.44
C GLY A 28 -9.60 -7.86 16.89
N PRO A 29 -9.32 -6.56 17.05
CA PRO A 29 -10.34 -5.57 17.43
C PRO A 29 -11.25 -5.12 16.27
N PHE A 30 -10.81 -5.25 15.02
CA PHE A 30 -11.50 -4.72 13.84
C PHE A 30 -11.63 -5.75 12.69
N PRO A 31 -12.27 -6.91 12.91
CA PRO A 31 -12.27 -8.02 11.95
C PRO A 31 -12.91 -7.67 10.60
N GLU A 32 -13.91 -6.78 10.60
CA GLU A 32 -14.67 -6.37 9.40
C GLU A 32 -14.12 -5.13 8.71
N VAL A 33 -13.08 -4.49 9.26
CA VAL A 33 -12.57 -3.23 8.69
C VAL A 33 -11.61 -3.54 7.55
N ALA A 34 -11.95 -3.06 6.35
CA ALA A 34 -11.06 -3.13 5.21
C ALA A 34 -9.90 -2.13 5.38
N LEU A 35 -8.66 -2.62 5.31
CA LEU A 35 -7.45 -1.83 5.56
C LEU A 35 -6.60 -1.67 4.30
N ILE A 36 -6.00 -0.49 4.13
CA ILE A 36 -5.09 -0.18 3.02
C ILE A 36 -3.80 0.49 3.55
N PRO A 37 -2.60 -0.10 3.36
CA PRO A 37 -1.33 0.49 3.76
C PRO A 37 -0.93 1.60 2.79
N SER A 38 -0.35 2.67 3.33
CA SER A 38 0.24 3.72 2.52
C SER A 38 1.42 4.39 3.23
N GLY A 39 2.40 4.85 2.46
CA GLY A 39 3.60 5.49 2.98
C GLY A 39 4.70 4.48 3.30
N GLY A 40 5.62 4.29 2.34
CA GLY A 40 6.69 3.30 2.39
C GLY A 40 6.27 1.89 1.95
N VAL A 41 5.27 1.81 1.07
CA VAL A 41 4.92 0.57 0.36
C VAL A 41 5.69 0.53 -0.97
N ASP A 42 6.35 -0.59 -1.24
CA ASP A 42 7.19 -0.81 -2.42
C ASP A 42 7.09 -2.28 -2.88
N ASP A 43 7.85 -2.62 -3.92
CA ASP A 43 7.87 -3.97 -4.49
C ASP A 43 8.46 -5.03 -3.57
N ASP A 44 9.20 -4.67 -2.52
CA ASP A 44 9.73 -5.64 -1.57
C ASP A 44 8.68 -6.05 -0.53
N ASN A 45 7.80 -5.13 -0.13
CA ASN A 45 6.88 -5.34 0.99
C ASN A 45 5.39 -5.40 0.64
N ALA A 46 4.98 -4.99 -0.57
CA ALA A 46 3.55 -4.88 -0.89
C ALA A 46 2.80 -6.22 -0.79
N ALA A 47 3.40 -7.32 -1.25
CA ALA A 47 2.78 -8.64 -1.16
C ALA A 47 2.60 -9.11 0.29
N GLU A 48 3.47 -8.70 1.21
CA GLU A 48 3.34 -9.04 2.62
C GLU A 48 2.14 -8.36 3.26
N PHE A 49 1.86 -7.10 2.91
CA PHE A 49 0.66 -6.41 3.40
C PHE A 49 -0.63 -7.08 2.91
N LEU A 50 -0.68 -7.52 1.65
CA LEU A 50 -1.82 -8.27 1.12
C LEU A 50 -2.01 -9.59 1.89
N ARG A 51 -0.93 -10.34 2.10
CA ARG A 51 -0.95 -11.58 2.91
C ARG A 51 -1.39 -11.33 4.36
N ALA A 52 -0.96 -10.21 4.96
CA ALA A 52 -1.33 -9.82 6.31
C ALA A 52 -2.79 -9.34 6.43
N GLY A 53 -3.45 -9.07 5.30
CA GLY A 53 -4.87 -8.82 5.27
C GLY A 53 -5.34 -7.48 4.73
N ALA A 54 -4.43 -6.68 4.19
CA ALA A 54 -4.83 -5.51 3.44
C ALA A 54 -5.66 -5.91 2.22
N ILE A 55 -6.71 -5.16 1.93
CA ILE A 55 -7.58 -5.43 0.77
C ILE A 55 -6.99 -4.91 -0.55
N ALA A 56 -6.01 -4.01 -0.44
CA ALA A 56 -5.30 -3.39 -1.54
C ALA A 56 -3.96 -2.84 -1.02
N VAL A 57 -3.08 -2.41 -1.93
CA VAL A 57 -1.82 -1.72 -1.62
C VAL A 57 -1.71 -0.44 -2.44
N THR A 58 -1.01 0.56 -1.92
CA THR A 58 -0.80 1.81 -2.66
C THR A 58 0.51 1.79 -3.44
N ALA A 59 0.43 2.01 -4.75
CA ALA A 59 1.58 2.41 -5.56
C ALA A 59 1.87 3.90 -5.30
N GLY A 60 3.04 4.21 -4.74
CA GLY A 60 3.43 5.57 -4.37
C GLY A 60 4.70 6.02 -5.07
N THR A 61 5.57 6.71 -4.33
CA THR A 61 6.86 7.21 -4.82
C THR A 61 7.82 6.10 -5.26
N SER A 62 7.58 4.85 -4.88
CA SER A 62 8.29 3.67 -5.40
C SER A 62 8.01 3.43 -6.89
N VAL A 63 6.83 3.83 -7.37
CA VAL A 63 6.40 3.70 -8.77
C VAL A 63 6.56 5.02 -9.53
N VAL A 64 6.04 6.12 -8.97
CA VAL A 64 6.04 7.46 -9.58
C VAL A 64 6.88 8.40 -8.73
N LYS A 65 8.19 8.47 -8.99
CA LYS A 65 9.07 9.43 -8.31
C LYS A 65 8.82 10.84 -8.86
N PRO A 66 8.76 11.89 -8.01
CA PRO A 66 8.61 13.27 -8.50
C PRO A 66 9.66 13.65 -9.56
N ALA A 67 10.93 13.30 -9.35
CA ALA A 67 11.99 13.54 -10.31
C ALA A 67 11.77 12.86 -11.67
N ASP A 68 11.14 11.67 -11.70
CA ASP A 68 10.83 10.99 -12.96
C ASP A 68 9.70 11.71 -13.71
N VAL A 69 8.78 12.34 -12.99
CA VAL A 69 7.72 13.18 -13.59
C VAL A 69 8.30 14.49 -14.11
N ASP A 70 9.12 15.17 -13.29
CA ASP A 70 9.75 16.45 -13.64
C ASP A 70 10.64 16.34 -14.88
N GLU A 71 11.31 15.20 -15.04
CA GLU A 71 12.19 14.91 -16.19
C GLU A 71 11.48 14.11 -17.32
N ALA A 72 10.16 13.96 -17.24
CA ALA A 72 9.35 13.23 -18.23
C ALA A 72 9.85 11.80 -18.54
N ARG A 73 10.40 11.09 -17.54
CA ARG A 73 10.91 9.71 -17.64
C ARG A 73 9.77 8.67 -17.61
N TRP A 74 8.85 8.73 -18.57
CA TRP A 74 7.68 7.85 -18.64
C TRP A 74 8.04 6.36 -18.79
N GLU A 75 9.12 6.04 -19.50
CA GLU A 75 9.64 4.67 -19.62
C GLU A 75 10.12 4.13 -18.26
N GLN A 76 10.75 4.97 -17.44
CA GLN A 76 11.17 4.59 -16.09
C GLN A 76 9.97 4.32 -15.18
N ILE A 77 8.97 5.19 -15.22
CA ILE A 77 7.72 5.00 -14.45
C ILE A 77 7.01 3.71 -14.88
N THR A 78 6.98 3.43 -16.18
CA THR A 78 6.42 2.18 -16.73
C THR A 78 7.18 0.95 -16.21
N THR A 79 8.51 1.02 -16.21
CA THR A 79 9.38 -0.04 -15.65
C THR A 79 9.11 -0.27 -14.17
N ASN A 80 9.04 0.81 -13.37
CA ASN A 80 8.76 0.72 -11.94
C ASN A 80 7.37 0.12 -11.68
N ALA A 81 6.35 0.53 -12.44
CA ALA A 81 4.99 0.01 -12.33
C ALA A 81 4.92 -1.48 -12.70
N ALA A 82 5.64 -1.90 -13.75
CA ALA A 82 5.72 -3.30 -14.14
C ALA A 82 6.38 -4.16 -13.05
N ARG A 83 7.47 -3.66 -12.44
CA ARG A 83 8.17 -4.31 -11.32
C ARG A 83 7.26 -4.43 -10.10
N PHE A 84 6.61 -3.34 -9.69
CA PHE A 84 5.67 -3.33 -8.58
C PHE A 84 4.52 -4.32 -8.79
N ARG A 85 3.90 -4.34 -9.97
CA ARG A 85 2.84 -5.30 -10.29
C ARG A 85 3.34 -6.75 -10.27
N ALA A 86 4.55 -7.01 -10.77
CA ALA A 86 5.13 -8.35 -10.77
C ALA A 86 5.35 -8.88 -9.36
N ALA A 87 5.73 -8.02 -8.42
CA ALA A 87 5.91 -8.39 -7.02
C ALA A 87 4.61 -8.76 -6.28
N LEU A 88 3.43 -8.42 -6.81
CA LEU A 88 2.13 -8.75 -6.20
C LEU A 88 1.61 -10.15 -6.58
N ARG A 89 2.29 -10.86 -7.47
CA ARG A 89 1.89 -12.19 -7.96
C ARG A 89 2.33 -13.31 -7.04
#